data_AF-A0A1C3F6K6-F1
#
_entry.id   AF-A0A1C3F6K6-F1
#
_cell.length_a   1.000
_cell.length_b   1.000
_cell.length_c   1.000
_cell.angle_alpha   90.00
_cell.angle_beta   90.00
_cell.angle_gamma   90.00
#
_symmetry.space_group_name_H-M   'P 1'
#
loop_
_entity.id
_entity.type
_entity.pdbx_description
1 polymer ?
#
loop_
_entity_poly.entity_id
_entity_poly.type
_entity_poly.pdbx_seq_one_letter_code
_entity_poly.pdbx_strand_id
1 'polypeptide(L)'
;MGVKSFGGPSPNSIQQSFAEYEMIQRKLNRFGPFRILPFTLFVCVEKWYVVKKKVGAEFILYRKLIANRYDTYAMFIGLKLSQILLDKITNIRAPVPSNMQVSVTAIFDKSGVND
;
A
#
# COMPACT_ATOMS: atom_id res chain seq x y z
N MET A 1 33.96 -15.05 8.30
CA MET A 1 33.41 -15.78 7.15
C MET A 1 32.64 -16.98 7.69
N GLY A 2 31.31 -16.94 7.68
CA GLY A 2 30.46 -18.02 8.20
C GLY A 2 29.38 -18.32 7.18
N VAL A 3 29.52 -19.47 6.52
CA VAL A 3 28.63 -19.96 5.47
C VAL A 3 27.32 -20.38 6.14
N LYS A 4 26.21 -19.68 5.85
CA LYS A 4 24.88 -20.13 6.28
C LYS A 4 24.46 -21.26 5.34
N SER A 5 24.45 -22.48 5.87
CA SER A 5 23.89 -23.67 5.23
C SER A 5 22.43 -23.42 4.86
N PHE A 6 22.12 -23.54 3.57
CA PHE A 6 20.75 -23.50 3.05
C PHE A 6 20.07 -24.83 3.39
N GLY A 7 19.10 -24.80 4.30
CA GLY A 7 18.15 -25.89 4.45
C GLY A 7 17.30 -25.99 3.19
N GLY A 8 17.54 -27.03 2.39
CA GLY A 8 16.76 -27.34 1.20
C GLY A 8 15.31 -27.72 1.55
N PRO A 9 14.38 -27.63 0.58
CA PRO A 9 12.97 -27.91 0.80
C PRO A 9 12.72 -29.43 1.01
N SER A 10 11.99 -29.75 2.09
CA SER A 10 11.50 -31.09 2.44
C SER A 10 10.33 -31.55 1.52
N PRO A 11 10.05 -32.86 1.38
CA PRO A 11 9.38 -33.49 0.24
C PRO A 11 7.84 -33.33 0.16
N ASN A 12 7.30 -32.17 0.55
CA ASN A 12 5.86 -31.86 0.51
C ASN A 12 5.57 -30.63 -0.38
N SER A 13 6.16 -30.58 -1.58
CA SER A 13 6.22 -29.40 -2.47
C SER A 13 4.87 -28.91 -3.01
N ILE A 14 3.77 -29.65 -2.83
CA ILE A 14 2.43 -29.24 -3.28
C ILE A 14 1.72 -28.34 -2.24
N GLN A 15 2.08 -28.46 -0.96
CA GLN A 15 1.47 -27.71 0.15
C GLN A 15 2.00 -26.27 0.27
N GLN A 16 3.14 -25.96 -0.35
CA GLN A 16 3.74 -24.61 -0.34
C GLN A 16 3.01 -23.63 -1.28
N SER A 17 2.21 -24.13 -2.21
CA SER A 17 1.51 -23.35 -3.24
C SER A 17 0.38 -22.46 -2.69
N PHE A 18 -0.17 -22.78 -1.51
CA PHE A 18 -1.31 -22.10 -0.89
C PHE A 18 -1.04 -21.64 0.55
N ALA A 19 0.23 -21.51 0.93
CA ALA A 19 0.57 -20.89 2.20
C ALA A 19 0.38 -19.37 2.07
N GLU A 20 -0.70 -18.85 2.64
CA GLU A 20 -0.91 -17.41 2.75
C GLU A 20 0.11 -16.81 3.71
N TYR A 21 1.01 -15.99 3.19
CA TYR A 21 1.99 -15.24 3.98
C TYR A 21 1.50 -13.81 4.17
N GLU A 22 1.48 -13.37 5.43
CA GLU A 22 1.19 -11.99 5.80
C GLU A 22 2.53 -11.27 6.08
N MET A 23 2.75 -10.15 5.40
CA MET A 23 3.89 -9.27 5.68
C MET A 23 3.47 -8.12 6.59
N ILE A 24 3.97 -8.13 7.83
CA ILE A 24 3.69 -7.08 8.81
C ILE A 24 4.89 -6.15 8.89
N GLN A 25 4.69 -4.90 8.48
CA GLN A 25 5.71 -3.86 8.57
C GLN A 25 5.53 -3.02 9.85
N ARG A 26 6.61 -2.81 10.61
CA ARG A 26 6.61 -2.01 11.83
C ARG A 26 7.79 -1.06 11.88
N LYS A 27 7.54 0.19 12.29
CA LYS A 27 8.59 1.17 12.57
C LYS A 27 9.24 0.86 13.92
N LEU A 28 10.55 0.60 13.92
CA LEU A 28 11.31 0.24 15.12
C LEU A 28 11.64 1.42 16.04
N ASN A 29 11.44 2.66 15.60
CA ASN A 29 11.80 3.87 16.34
C ASN A 29 11.11 4.01 17.73
N ARG A 30 10.13 3.16 18.01
CA ARG A 30 9.38 3.11 19.29
C ARG A 30 9.70 1.86 20.13
N PHE A 31 10.60 0.97 19.68
CA PHE A 31 10.88 -0.31 20.34
C PHE A 31 12.24 -0.33 21.04
N GLY A 32 12.22 -0.27 22.37
CA GLY A 32 13.36 -0.57 23.26
C GLY A 32 14.68 0.09 22.84
N PRO A 33 15.77 -0.70 22.65
CA PRO A 33 17.10 -0.17 22.33
C PRO A 33 17.16 0.51 20.96
N PHE A 34 16.20 0.24 20.06
CA PHE A 34 16.13 0.86 18.74
C PHE A 34 15.62 2.30 18.74
N ARG A 35 15.21 2.82 19.91
CA ARG A 35 14.78 4.22 20.09
C ARG A 35 15.93 5.22 20.05
N ILE A 36 17.14 4.77 20.38
CA ILE A 36 18.32 5.64 20.54
C ILE A 36 19.05 5.84 19.20
N LEU A 37 18.75 5.04 18.18
CA LEU A 37 19.45 5.16 16.91
C LEU A 37 19.07 6.45 16.17
N PRO A 38 20.05 7.14 15.56
CA PRO A 38 19.83 8.39 14.84
C PRO A 38 19.12 8.20 13.49
N PHE A 39 18.81 6.95 13.10
CA PHE A 39 18.17 6.62 11.83
C PHE A 39 16.93 5.76 12.04
N THR A 40 15.93 5.95 11.19
CA THR A 40 14.69 5.17 11.24
C THR A 40 14.90 3.78 10.64
N LEU A 41 14.57 2.75 11.43
CA LEU A 41 14.53 1.36 10.99
C LEU A 41 13.09 0.87 10.86
N PHE A 42 12.86 -0.01 9.89
CA PHE A 42 11.64 -0.78 9.71
C PHE A 42 11.95 -2.26 9.84
N VAL A 43 11.02 -3.01 10.41
CA VAL A 43 11.05 -4.47 10.41
C VAL A 43 9.87 -4.96 9.60
N CYS A 44 10.16 -5.80 8.61
CA CYS A 44 9.18 -6.62 7.93
C CYS A 44 9.20 -8.01 8.58
N VAL A 45 8.10 -8.38 9.25
CA VAL A 45 7.94 -9.74 9.80
C VAL A 45 7.05 -10.51 8.86
N GLU A 46 7.57 -11.58 8.29
CA GLU A 46 6.79 -12.53 7.53
C GLU A 46 6.17 -13.55 8.49
N LYS A 47 4.85 -13.64 8.43
CA LYS A 47 4.08 -14.61 9.22
C LYS A 47 3.32 -15.52 8.29
N TRP A 48 3.33 -16.80 8.60
CA TRP A 48 2.37 -17.71 8.02
C TRP A 48 1.01 -17.44 8.65
N TYR A 49 0.04 -17.00 7.84
CA TYR A 49 -1.25 -16.51 8.31
C TYR A 49 -2.03 -17.58 9.09
N VAL A 50 -2.12 -18.79 8.53
CA VAL A 50 -2.88 -19.92 9.08
C VAL A 50 -2.35 -20.37 10.44
N VAL A 51 -1.03 -20.58 10.55
CA VAL A 51 -0.39 -21.12 11.76
C VAL A 51 0.04 -19.99 12.71
N LYS A 52 -0.11 -18.72 12.32
CA LYS A 52 0.39 -17.52 13.02
C LYS A 52 1.86 -17.60 13.42
N LYS A 53 2.65 -18.40 12.68
CA LYS A 53 4.07 -18.65 12.95
C LYS A 53 4.92 -17.60 12.26
N LYS A 54 5.89 -17.02 12.98
CA LYS A 54 6.92 -16.16 12.39
C LYS A 54 7.88 -17.01 11.59
N VAL A 55 8.03 -16.71 10.30
CA VAL A 55 8.92 -17.44 9.38
C VAL A 55 10.23 -16.70 9.24
N GLY A 56 10.16 -15.38 9.05
CA GLY A 56 11.32 -14.52 8.86
C GLY A 56 11.12 -13.11 9.41
N ALA A 57 12.23 -12.39 9.59
CA ALA A 57 12.22 -10.98 9.92
C ALA A 57 13.35 -10.27 9.17
N GLU A 58 13.00 -9.27 8.38
CA GLU A 58 13.94 -8.45 7.61
C GLU A 58 13.97 -7.03 8.16
N PHE A 59 15.18 -6.46 8.24
CA PHE A 59 15.40 -5.09 8.72
C PHE A 59 15.73 -4.19 7.54
N ILE A 60 14.96 -3.12 7.39
CA ILE A 60 15.10 -2.16 6.29
C ILE A 60 15.43 -0.80 6.88
N LEU A 61 16.51 -0.19 6.40
CA LEU A 61 16.87 1.18 6.72
C LEU A 61 15.99 2.15 5.92
N TYR A 62 15.38 3.11 6.62
CA TYR A 62 14.63 4.15 5.95
C TYR A 62 15.55 5.06 5.14
N ARG A 63 15.27 5.20 3.85
CA ARG A 63 15.94 6.15 2.95
C ARG A 63 14.91 7.10 2.36
N LYS A 64 15.02 8.39 2.69
CA LYS A 64 14.08 9.44 2.24
C LYS A 64 13.94 9.49 0.71
N LEU A 65 15.04 9.34 -0.03
CA LEU A 65 15.03 9.32 -1.50
C LEU A 65 14.20 8.17 -2.09
N ILE A 66 14.20 7.01 -1.43
CA ILE A 66 13.44 5.84 -1.89
C ILE A 66 11.97 6.06 -1.55
N ALA A 67 11.67 6.49 -0.32
CA ALA A 67 10.31 6.76 0.13
C ALA A 67 9.58 7.80 -0.74
N ASN A 68 10.27 8.89 -1.11
CA ASN A 68 9.70 9.92 -1.98
C ASN A 68 9.28 9.40 -3.37
N ARG A 69 9.89 8.31 -3.87
CA ARG A 69 9.49 7.69 -5.15
C ARG A 69 8.24 6.83 -5.05
N TYR A 70 7.88 6.40 -3.84
CA TYR A 70 6.69 5.57 -3.58
C TYR A 70 5.45 6.39 -3.21
N ASP A 71 5.49 7.72 -3.36
CA ASP A 71 4.32 8.56 -3.16
C ASP A 71 3.28 8.33 -4.28
N THR A 72 2.48 7.27 -4.13
CA THR A 72 1.38 6.92 -5.04
C THR A 72 0.22 7.90 -4.97
N TYR A 73 0.18 8.72 -3.93
CA TYR A 73 -0.80 9.79 -3.74
C TYR A 73 -0.28 11.15 -4.18
N ALA A 74 0.94 11.23 -4.75
CA ALA A 74 1.37 12.37 -5.53
C ALA A 74 0.39 12.50 -6.70
N MET A 75 -0.71 13.21 -6.43
CA MET A 75 -1.75 13.50 -7.40
C MET A 75 -1.07 14.17 -8.59
N PHE A 76 -1.58 13.89 -9.78
CA PHE A 76 -1.16 14.49 -11.04
C PHE A 76 -1.53 15.99 -11.11
N ILE A 77 -1.29 16.75 -10.04
CA ILE A 77 -1.49 18.19 -9.89
C ILE A 77 -0.45 18.88 -10.78
N GLY A 78 -0.71 18.90 -12.08
CA GLY A 78 0.20 19.47 -13.07
C GLY A 78 0.16 18.78 -14.43
N LEU A 79 -0.43 17.59 -14.54
CA LEU A 79 -0.68 16.99 -15.86
C LEU A 79 -1.94 17.59 -16.45
N LYS A 80 -1.74 18.68 -17.20
CA LYS A 80 -2.78 19.22 -18.07
C LYS A 80 -2.97 18.22 -19.22
N LEU A 81 -4.16 17.61 -19.28
CA LEU A 81 -4.54 16.79 -20.43
C LEU A 81 -4.42 17.62 -21.71
N SER A 82 -3.95 16.99 -22.80
CA SER A 82 -3.95 17.63 -24.11
C SER A 82 -5.39 17.92 -24.53
N GLN A 83 -5.58 19.01 -25.29
CA GLN A 83 -6.92 19.45 -25.71
C GLN A 83 -7.66 18.34 -26.48
N ILE A 84 -6.94 17.58 -27.30
CA ILE A 84 -7.47 16.42 -28.05
C ILE A 84 -8.13 15.37 -27.12
N LEU A 85 -7.55 15.13 -25.94
CA LEU A 85 -8.10 14.17 -24.99
C LEU A 85 -9.31 14.75 -24.26
N LEU A 86 -9.29 16.04 -23.93
CA LEU A 86 -10.45 16.74 -23.37
C LEU A 86 -11.64 16.67 -24.34
N ASP A 87 -11.40 16.92 -25.62
CA ASP A 87 -12.43 16.86 -26.67
C ASP A 87 -12.98 15.45 -26.85
N LYS A 88 -12.14 14.41 -26.73
CA LYS A 88 -12.62 13.02 -26.75
C LYS A 88 -13.48 12.70 -25.53
N ILE A 89 -13.10 13.16 -24.34
CA ILE A 89 -13.86 12.92 -23.11
C ILE A 89 -15.22 13.62 -23.17
N THR A 90 -15.28 14.85 -23.67
CA THR A 90 -16.54 15.59 -23.81
C THR A 90 -17.45 14.99 -24.87
N ASN A 91 -16.90 14.49 -25.98
CA ASN A 91 -17.69 13.82 -27.03
C ASN A 91 -18.19 12.42 -26.62
N ILE A 92 -17.42 11.68 -25.82
CA ILE A 92 -17.85 10.35 -25.31
C ILE A 92 -18.93 10.50 -24.23
N ARG A 93 -18.84 11.54 -23.40
CA ARG A 93 -19.88 11.82 -22.40
C ARG A 93 -21.08 12.44 -23.12
N ALA A 94 -22.18 11.71 -23.23
CA ALA A 94 -23.45 12.33 -23.61
C ALA A 94 -23.72 13.53 -22.69
N PRO A 95 -24.13 14.70 -23.21
CA PRO A 95 -24.42 15.85 -22.38
C PRO A 95 -25.52 15.47 -21.39
N VAL A 96 -25.23 15.62 -20.09
CA VAL A 96 -26.23 15.38 -19.04
C VAL A 96 -27.34 16.39 -19.26
N PRO A 97 -28.59 15.94 -19.49
CA PRO A 97 -29.68 16.84 -19.77
C PRO A 97 -29.94 17.73 -18.56
N SER A 98 -30.31 18.99 -18.81
CA SER A 98 -30.44 20.05 -17.80
C SER A 98 -31.41 19.70 -16.65
N ASN A 99 -32.35 18.80 -16.91
CA ASN A 99 -33.31 18.27 -15.94
C ASN A 99 -32.72 17.23 -14.96
N MET A 100 -31.48 16.78 -15.15
CA MET A 100 -30.84 15.73 -14.35
C MET A 100 -29.58 16.21 -13.59
N GLN A 101 -29.30 17.52 -13.59
CA GLN A 101 -28.17 18.09 -12.86
C GLN A 101 -28.46 18.08 -11.35
N VAL A 102 -28.10 16.99 -10.66
CA VAL A 102 -28.14 16.92 -9.21
C VAL A 102 -26.94 17.69 -8.65
N SER A 103 -27.19 18.66 -7.77
CA SER A 103 -26.11 19.40 -7.10
C SER A 103 -25.32 18.44 -6.19
N VAL A 104 -23.98 18.55 -6.22
CA VAL A 104 -23.07 17.63 -5.49
C VAL A 104 -23.36 17.61 -3.99
N THR A 105 -23.88 18.71 -3.43
CA THR A 105 -24.35 18.82 -2.04
C THR A 105 -25.48 17.84 -1.69
N ALA A 106 -26.36 17.49 -2.63
CA ALA A 106 -27.45 16.55 -2.39
C ALA A 106 -27.00 15.08 -2.29
N ILE A 107 -25.81 14.75 -2.82
CA ILE A 107 -25.25 13.38 -2.78
C ILE A 107 -24.56 13.11 -1.44
N PHE A 108 -24.09 14.15 -0.75
CA PHE A 108 -23.32 14.05 0.50
C PHE A 108 -24.10 14.45 1.75
N ASP A 109 -25.39 14.71 1.64
CA ASP A 109 -26.19 15.14 2.78
C ASP A 109 -26.36 13.99 3.78
N LYS A 110 -25.50 13.96 4.79
CA LYS A 110 -25.55 13.05 5.96
C LYS A 110 -26.59 13.51 6.98
N SER A 111 -27.63 14.23 6.56
CA SER A 111 -28.70 14.76 7.42
C SER A 111 -29.74 13.70 7.83
N GLY A 112 -29.47 12.40 7.60
CA GLY A 112 -30.37 11.29 7.93
C GLY A 112 -29.78 10.18 8.81
N VAL A 113 -28.58 10.33 9.37
CA VAL A 113 -28.09 9.41 10.42
C VAL A 113 -28.42 10.04 11.77
N ASN A 114 -29.62 9.75 12.27
CA ASN A 114 -29.97 10.00 13.67
C ASN A 114 -29.12 9.08 14.57
N ASP A 115 -28.76 9.62 15.73
CA ASP A 115 -27.94 9.02 16.80
C ASP A 115 -28.31 7.57 17.19
#